data_AF-A0A239GL80-F1
#
_entry.id   AF-A0A239GL80-F1
#
_cell.length_a   1.000
_cell.length_b   1.000
_cell.length_c   1.000
_cell.angle_alpha   90.00
_cell.angle_beta   90.00
_cell.angle_gamma   90.00
#
_symmetry.space_group_name_H-M   'P 1'
#
loop_
_entity.id
_entity.type
_entity.pdbx_description
1 polymer ?
#
loop_
_entity_poly.entity_id
_entity_poly.type
_entity_poly.pdbx_seq_one_letter_code
_entity_poly.pdbx_strand_id
1 'polypeptide(L)'
;MNSSPWWNRFGIDQPEPPRGCWEDESTAKLRTTDIFCADHDRLLALNLEKPSAARWVWLTLAALAVFGAFLVAGLSDNHLPVFLVATGLGTLALGLPLRRYTSTWPAVLAYWIGGTLTMAVLAEAPTGAHQVARLVLLALTLLVSGWFLYLKAGVHDQTATTRAVVLPVTLGNAALLACAFVAVNPMTWFPEVGAATLTALVLVGLAGWLLAAVVVLIVGFVDGFPTSVRPVEPLLNRRRPPRRRRASSNIVDQISSTLDLALKFVGYVLGMSGILAVNGVWFVLVVTARRIRITVIHAALRALAAAFAAATALGVTIRAIIAPVSLLTLGGWLALVFARQTRDYLVTDAPAALGWSLATAVGANAVLFAAWALLVTGGDRDRAEPLRSAAESAKIVVSYWLLLQVVGGWLVGLPALLGYGNVRVGWFTYGCSAVLVGAFALNQIQRARAAADEHAVEPGTSH
;
A
#
# COMPACT_ATOMS: atom_id res chain seq x y z
N MET A 1 11.71 -6.00 -25.00
CA MET A 1 11.60 -5.00 -23.91
C MET A 1 10.13 -4.67 -23.74
N ASN A 2 9.51 -5.05 -22.61
CA ASN A 2 8.10 -4.74 -22.36
C ASN A 2 7.92 -3.22 -22.27
N SER A 3 7.18 -2.63 -23.20
CA SER A 3 6.87 -1.19 -23.29
C SER A 3 5.73 -0.76 -22.37
N SER A 4 5.45 -1.53 -21.31
CA SER A 4 4.43 -1.13 -20.34
C SER A 4 4.85 0.19 -19.69
N PRO A 5 3.98 1.21 -19.67
CA PRO A 5 4.32 2.49 -19.07
C PRO A 5 4.66 2.33 -17.57
N TRP A 6 5.55 3.19 -17.06
CA TRP A 6 6.19 3.01 -15.76
C TRP A 6 5.20 2.85 -14.59
N TRP A 7 4.08 3.58 -14.59
CA TRP A 7 3.07 3.51 -13.53
C TRP A 7 2.41 2.12 -13.36
N ASN A 8 2.47 1.27 -14.39
CA ASN A 8 1.93 -0.10 -14.35
C ASN A 8 2.78 -1.06 -13.54
N ARG A 9 4.04 -0.70 -13.25
CA ARG A 9 5.01 -1.59 -12.60
C ARG A 9 5.12 -1.36 -11.10
N PHE A 10 4.38 -0.41 -10.53
CA PHE A 10 4.43 -0.13 -9.09
C PHE A 10 4.09 -1.36 -8.23
N GLY A 11 4.97 -1.72 -7.28
CA GLY A 11 4.81 -2.92 -6.43
C GLY A 11 4.98 -4.27 -7.13
N ILE A 12 5.25 -4.27 -8.43
CA ILE A 12 5.58 -5.45 -9.26
C ILE A 12 6.98 -5.28 -9.89
N ASP A 13 7.56 -4.07 -9.78
CA ASP A 13 8.89 -3.73 -10.26
C ASP A 13 9.88 -4.70 -9.66
N GLN A 14 10.52 -5.48 -10.53
CA GLN A 14 11.70 -6.23 -10.14
C GLN A 14 12.80 -5.19 -9.88
N PRO A 15 13.32 -5.11 -8.65
CA PRO A 15 14.37 -4.15 -8.35
C PRO A 15 15.58 -4.42 -9.24
N GLU A 16 16.21 -3.36 -9.73
CA GLU A 16 17.48 -3.50 -10.44
C GLU A 16 18.49 -4.23 -9.52
N PRO A 17 19.20 -5.26 -10.02
CA PRO A 17 20.13 -6.01 -9.21
C PRO A 17 21.19 -5.08 -8.62
N PRO A 18 21.60 -5.29 -7.36
CA PRO A 18 22.62 -4.48 -6.72
C PRO A 18 23.91 -4.53 -7.52
N ARG A 19 24.31 -3.38 -8.09
CA ARG A 19 25.66 -3.15 -8.60
C ARG A 19 26.46 -2.42 -7.50
N GLY A 20 27.73 -2.79 -7.30
CA GLY A 20 28.65 -1.92 -6.55
C GLY A 20 29.33 -2.51 -5.31
N CYS A 21 29.39 -3.83 -5.12
CA CYS A 21 30.52 -4.39 -4.38
C CYS A 21 31.64 -4.62 -5.39
N TRP A 22 32.55 -3.65 -5.49
CA TRP A 22 33.59 -3.63 -6.54
C TRP A 22 34.76 -4.57 -6.26
N GLU A 23 34.94 -5.01 -5.01
CA GLU A 23 36.09 -5.84 -4.63
C GLU A 23 35.96 -7.31 -5.04
N ASP A 24 34.79 -7.78 -5.52
CA ASP A 24 34.65 -9.13 -6.06
C ASP A 24 33.49 -9.25 -7.06
N GLU A 25 33.70 -9.97 -8.17
CA GLU A 25 32.64 -10.41 -9.10
C GLU A 25 31.60 -11.34 -8.44
N SER A 26 31.82 -11.73 -7.17
CA SER A 26 30.90 -12.52 -6.34
C SER A 26 29.66 -11.73 -5.88
N THR A 27 29.09 -10.92 -6.78
CA THR A 27 27.76 -10.30 -6.66
C THR A 27 26.61 -11.29 -6.42
N ALA A 28 26.89 -12.60 -6.54
CA ALA A 28 25.94 -13.70 -6.36
C ALA A 28 25.22 -13.73 -4.99
N LYS A 29 25.71 -13.03 -3.96
CA LYS A 29 25.06 -12.99 -2.63
C LYS A 29 24.34 -11.69 -2.29
N LEU A 30 24.54 -10.62 -3.06
CA LEU A 30 23.91 -9.34 -2.74
C LEU A 30 22.44 -9.36 -3.14
N ARG A 31 21.58 -9.12 -2.16
CA ARG A 31 20.14 -9.04 -2.38
C ARG A 31 19.74 -7.62 -2.75
N THR A 32 18.62 -7.52 -3.44
CA THR A 32 18.11 -6.25 -3.97
C THR A 32 17.70 -5.27 -2.87
N THR A 33 17.42 -5.79 -1.68
CA THR A 33 17.08 -5.07 -0.46
C THR A 33 18.29 -4.69 0.40
N ASP A 34 19.48 -5.25 0.11
CA ASP A 34 20.66 -4.98 0.91
C ASP A 34 21.11 -3.52 0.72
N ILE A 35 21.15 -2.81 1.85
CA ILE A 35 21.75 -1.47 1.98
C ILE A 35 23.21 -1.59 2.46
N PHE A 36 23.57 -2.76 2.99
CA PHE A 36 24.83 -3.08 3.62
C PHE A 36 25.40 -4.39 3.07
N CYS A 37 26.69 -4.42 2.78
CA CYS A 37 27.42 -5.61 2.36
C CYS A 37 28.12 -6.21 3.58
N ALA A 38 27.63 -7.36 4.06
CA ALA A 38 28.19 -8.04 5.22
C ALA A 38 29.63 -8.53 4.99
N ASP A 39 29.93 -9.00 3.77
CA ASP A 39 31.24 -9.55 3.44
C ASP A 39 32.37 -8.50 3.52
N HIS A 40 32.04 -7.21 3.41
CA HIS A 40 32.99 -6.11 3.37
C HIS A 40 32.70 -5.00 4.40
N ASP A 41 31.80 -5.27 5.35
CA ASP A 41 31.41 -4.36 6.44
C ASP A 41 31.12 -2.90 6.00
N ARG A 42 30.35 -2.72 4.91
CA ARG A 42 30.13 -1.38 4.30
C ARG A 42 28.75 -1.12 3.73
N LEU A 43 28.33 0.15 3.76
CA LEU A 43 27.05 0.62 3.19
C LEU A 43 27.14 0.74 1.66
N LEU A 44 26.37 -0.08 0.95
CA LEU A 44 26.32 -0.16 -0.52
C LEU A 44 25.84 1.15 -1.17
N ALA A 45 24.93 1.87 -0.51
CA ALA A 45 24.42 3.15 -1.03
C ALA A 45 25.47 4.26 -1.04
N LEU A 46 26.50 4.10 -0.21
CA LEU A 46 27.54 5.07 0.08
C LEU A 46 28.91 4.59 -0.39
N ASN A 47 29.02 3.49 -1.13
CA ASN A 47 30.33 3.00 -1.54
C ASN A 47 30.59 3.30 -3.03
N LEU A 48 31.43 4.30 -3.27
CA LEU A 48 32.12 4.57 -4.53
C LEU A 48 33.61 4.47 -4.16
N GLU A 49 34.41 3.73 -4.93
CA GLU A 49 35.74 3.15 -4.63
C GLU A 49 36.84 4.06 -4.03
N LYS A 50 36.57 5.35 -3.86
CA LYS A 50 37.27 6.26 -2.94
C LYS A 50 36.33 7.45 -2.72
N PRO A 51 36.09 7.91 -1.47
CA PRO A 51 35.36 9.15 -1.27
C PRO A 51 36.17 10.29 -1.89
N SER A 52 35.68 10.85 -2.99
CA SER A 52 36.30 12.01 -3.63
C SER A 52 36.29 13.21 -2.68
N ALA A 53 37.24 14.13 -2.83
CA ALA A 53 37.27 15.36 -2.02
C ALA A 53 35.92 16.11 -2.08
N ALA A 54 35.30 16.14 -3.26
CA ALA A 54 33.97 16.72 -3.46
C ALA A 54 32.91 16.06 -2.56
N ARG A 55 32.98 14.74 -2.36
CA ARG A 55 32.04 14.03 -1.50
C ARG A 55 32.23 14.36 -0.03
N TRP A 56 33.47 14.44 0.44
CA TRP A 56 33.75 14.92 1.79
C TRP A 56 33.19 16.32 2.01
N VAL A 57 33.40 17.23 1.04
CA VAL A 57 32.79 18.56 1.06
C VAL A 57 31.27 18.47 1.17
N TRP A 58 30.59 17.65 0.37
CA TRP A 58 29.14 17.48 0.45
C TRP A 58 28.65 16.90 1.78
N LEU A 59 29.34 15.91 2.35
CA LEU A 59 29.00 15.34 3.65
C LEU A 59 29.18 16.36 4.77
N THR A 60 30.27 17.13 4.74
CA THR A 60 30.50 18.23 5.68
C THR A 60 29.45 19.32 5.54
N LEU A 61 29.12 19.74 4.31
CA LEU A 61 28.05 20.72 4.06
C LEU A 61 26.69 20.22 4.55
N ALA A 62 26.37 18.94 4.35
CA ALA A 62 25.15 18.34 4.86
C ALA A 62 25.12 18.32 6.39
N ALA A 63 26.22 17.95 7.04
CA ALA A 63 26.34 17.99 8.50
C ALA A 63 26.19 19.42 9.03
N LEU A 64 26.85 20.40 8.40
CA LEU A 64 26.72 21.81 8.74
C LEU A 64 25.29 22.34 8.55
N ALA A 65 24.60 21.92 7.48
CA ALA A 65 23.21 22.28 7.27
C ALA A 65 22.29 21.69 8.35
N VAL A 66 22.52 20.44 8.76
CA VAL A 66 21.80 19.81 9.88
C VAL A 66 22.05 20.59 11.17
N PHE A 67 23.30 20.83 11.56
CA PHE A 67 23.59 21.59 12.78
C PHE A 67 23.07 23.02 12.73
N GLY A 68 23.21 23.68 11.58
CA GLY A 68 22.68 25.02 11.32
C GLY A 68 21.17 25.08 11.49
N ALA A 69 20.42 24.08 11.03
CA ALA A 69 18.97 24.02 11.22
C ALA A 69 18.59 23.90 12.70
N PHE A 70 19.28 23.07 13.48
CA PHE A 70 19.03 22.95 14.93
C PHE A 70 19.37 24.26 15.67
N LEU A 71 20.48 24.90 15.30
CA LEU A 71 20.87 26.20 15.84
C LEU A 71 19.83 27.28 15.51
N VAL A 72 19.42 27.39 14.24
CA VAL A 72 18.38 28.35 13.80
C VAL A 72 17.08 28.08 14.53
N ALA A 73 16.68 26.81 14.71
CA ALA A 73 15.46 26.47 15.43
C ALA A 73 15.48 26.92 16.89
N GLY A 74 16.61 26.72 17.58
CA GLY A 74 16.79 27.19 18.96
C GLY A 74 16.87 28.71 19.10
N LEU A 75 17.47 29.41 18.13
CA LEU A 75 17.58 30.88 18.13
C LEU A 75 16.28 31.59 17.75
N SER A 76 15.51 31.02 16.81
CA SER A 76 14.28 31.63 16.28
C SER A 76 13.00 31.15 16.98
N ASP A 77 13.12 30.25 17.95
CA ASP A 77 12.00 29.53 18.58
C ASP A 77 11.06 28.83 17.57
N ASN A 78 11.59 28.51 16.38
CA ASN A 78 10.83 27.94 15.27
C ASN A 78 11.26 26.49 15.02
N HIS A 79 10.32 25.55 15.00
CA HIS A 79 10.61 24.13 14.78
C HIS A 79 10.75 23.74 13.30
N LEU A 80 10.37 24.62 12.36
CA LEU A 80 10.40 24.34 10.92
C LEU A 80 11.78 23.90 10.39
N PRO A 81 12.92 24.51 10.77
CA PRO A 81 14.23 24.05 10.28
C PRO A 81 14.53 22.60 10.65
N VAL A 82 14.24 22.19 11.90
CA VAL A 82 14.42 20.80 12.36
C VAL A 82 13.44 19.88 11.63
N PHE A 83 12.21 20.33 11.39
CA PHE A 83 11.23 19.57 10.62
C PHE A 83 11.67 19.34 9.17
N LEU A 84 12.24 20.34 8.51
CA LEU A 84 12.78 20.22 7.16
C LEU A 84 13.94 19.23 7.10
N VAL A 85 14.84 19.26 8.10
CA VAL A 85 15.90 18.26 8.22
C VAL A 85 15.32 16.86 8.42
N ALA A 86 14.37 16.68 9.33
CA ALA A 86 13.72 15.39 9.58
C ALA A 86 13.02 14.86 8.32
N THR A 87 12.34 15.74 7.58
CA THR A 87 11.70 15.43 6.30
C THR A 87 12.72 15.02 5.23
N GLY A 88 13.84 15.75 5.13
CA GLY A 88 14.95 15.43 4.23
C GLY A 88 15.60 14.09 4.57
N LEU A 89 15.86 13.82 5.85
CA LEU A 89 16.38 12.53 6.32
C LEU A 89 15.41 11.38 6.04
N GLY A 90 14.10 11.57 6.27
CA GLY A 90 13.08 10.59 5.90
C GLY A 90 13.03 10.34 4.38
N THR A 91 13.22 11.39 3.57
CA THR A 91 13.32 11.28 2.10
C THR A 91 14.52 10.43 1.71
N LEU A 92 15.67 10.62 2.34
CA LEU A 92 16.86 9.79 2.10
C LEU A 92 16.67 8.35 2.58
N ALA A 93 16.07 8.16 3.76
CA ALA A 93 15.82 6.85 4.36
C ALA A 93 14.85 6.00 3.53
N LEU A 94 13.84 6.62 2.91
CA LEU A 94 12.91 5.95 2.00
C LEU A 94 13.49 5.84 0.58
N GLY A 95 14.09 6.92 0.09
CA GLY A 95 14.54 7.05 -1.29
C GLY A 95 15.75 6.19 -1.61
N LEU A 96 16.76 6.15 -0.74
CA LEU A 96 17.99 5.40 -1.01
C LEU A 96 17.74 3.89 -1.16
N PRO A 97 16.98 3.21 -0.30
CA PRO A 97 16.65 1.81 -0.50
C PRO A 97 15.71 1.59 -1.68
N LEU A 98 14.74 2.50 -1.88
CA LEU A 98 13.75 2.35 -2.95
C LEU A 98 14.27 2.73 -4.33
N ARG A 99 15.41 3.43 -4.47
CA ARG A 99 15.94 3.95 -5.76
C ARG A 99 16.03 2.90 -6.87
N ARG A 100 16.15 1.62 -6.50
CA ARG A 100 16.19 0.47 -7.42
C ARG A 100 14.83 0.09 -8.02
N TYR A 101 13.74 0.62 -7.48
CA TYR A 101 12.37 0.39 -7.93
C TYR A 101 11.87 1.60 -8.73
N THR A 102 12.23 1.66 -10.01
CA THR A 102 12.07 2.83 -10.91
C THR A 102 10.73 3.55 -10.80
N SER A 103 9.64 2.81 -10.59
CA SER A 103 8.28 3.33 -10.50
C SER A 103 7.83 3.54 -9.07
N THR A 104 8.33 2.73 -8.13
CA THR A 104 7.87 2.72 -6.73
C THR A 104 8.42 3.90 -5.94
N TRP A 105 9.71 4.19 -6.08
CA TRP A 105 10.37 5.20 -5.25
C TRP A 105 9.85 6.63 -5.47
N PRO A 106 9.55 7.11 -6.70
CA PRO A 106 9.10 8.48 -6.88
C PRO A 106 7.74 8.73 -6.24
N ALA A 107 6.80 7.76 -6.33
CA ALA A 107 5.49 7.93 -5.72
C ALA A 107 5.58 7.88 -4.19
N VAL A 108 6.39 6.98 -3.62
CA VAL A 108 6.61 6.93 -2.17
C VAL A 108 7.22 8.23 -1.65
N LEU A 109 8.19 8.79 -2.37
CA LEU A 109 8.75 10.10 -2.01
C LEU A 109 7.75 11.23 -2.17
N ALA A 110 6.94 11.23 -3.24
CA ALA A 110 5.89 12.22 -3.41
C ALA A 110 4.85 12.17 -2.28
N TYR A 111 4.46 10.97 -1.82
CA TYR A 111 3.58 10.81 -0.66
C TYR A 111 4.24 11.23 0.64
N TRP A 112 5.51 10.90 0.85
CA TRP A 112 6.26 11.34 2.04
C TRP A 112 6.37 12.86 2.10
N ILE A 113 6.83 13.50 1.02
CA ILE A 113 6.97 14.96 0.93
C ILE A 113 5.60 15.64 1.00
N GLY A 114 4.60 15.14 0.28
CA GLY A 114 3.24 15.67 0.33
C GLY A 114 2.61 15.53 1.71
N GLY A 115 2.79 14.39 2.37
CA GLY A 115 2.27 14.12 3.72
C GLY A 115 2.95 14.96 4.80
N THR A 116 4.27 15.12 4.73
CA THR A 116 5.02 15.99 5.65
C THR A 116 4.66 17.46 5.46
N LEU A 117 4.62 17.96 4.22
CA LEU A 117 4.14 19.32 3.92
C LEU A 117 2.70 19.53 4.41
N THR A 118 1.85 18.52 4.24
CA THR A 118 0.49 18.53 4.81
C THR A 118 0.54 18.72 6.31
N MET A 119 1.31 17.92 7.03
CA MET A 119 1.42 18.06 8.48
C MET A 119 1.98 19.40 8.91
N ALA A 120 2.96 19.97 8.21
CA ALA A 120 3.48 21.31 8.49
C ALA A 120 2.42 22.40 8.30
N VAL A 121 1.68 22.37 7.18
CA VAL A 121 0.59 23.33 6.91
C VAL A 121 -0.54 23.16 7.93
N LEU A 122 -0.85 21.92 8.33
CA LEU A 122 -1.85 21.64 9.36
C LEU A 122 -1.44 22.21 10.73
N ALA A 123 -0.15 22.22 11.02
CA ALA A 123 0.45 22.58 12.29
C ALA A 123 0.55 24.09 12.54
N GLU A 124 0.81 24.87 11.49
CA GLU A 124 1.11 26.32 11.53
C GLU A 124 -0.10 27.22 11.27
N ALA A 125 -1.30 26.67 11.44
CA ALA A 125 -2.50 27.13 10.76
C ALA A 125 -3.50 27.87 11.71
N PRO A 126 -3.54 29.21 11.78
CA PRO A 126 -4.51 29.96 12.61
C PRO A 126 -6.00 29.86 12.18
N THR A 127 -6.72 28.86 12.70
CA THR A 127 -8.18 28.65 12.85
C THR A 127 -9.20 28.97 11.71
N GLY A 128 -8.97 29.79 10.69
CA GLY A 128 -9.96 30.13 9.64
C GLY A 128 -9.60 29.69 8.22
N ALA A 129 -8.61 30.33 7.58
CA ALA A 129 -8.15 30.00 6.21
C ALA A 129 -7.58 28.58 6.07
N HIS A 130 -7.33 27.95 7.21
CA HIS A 130 -6.57 26.72 7.30
C HIS A 130 -7.40 25.48 7.10
N GLN A 131 -8.67 25.50 7.50
CA GLN A 131 -9.59 24.39 7.25
C GLN A 131 -9.78 24.15 5.75
N VAL A 132 -9.78 25.23 4.95
CA VAL A 132 -9.75 25.16 3.48
C VAL A 132 -8.45 24.54 2.98
N ALA A 133 -7.28 24.98 3.48
CA ALA A 133 -6.02 24.34 3.12
C ALA A 133 -5.97 22.85 3.50
N ARG A 134 -6.52 22.44 4.67
CA ARG A 134 -6.62 21.02 5.08
C ARG A 134 -7.48 20.23 4.09
N LEU A 135 -8.62 20.79 3.68
CA LEU A 135 -9.56 20.14 2.76
C LEU A 135 -9.02 20.09 1.34
N VAL A 136 -8.40 21.17 0.84
CA VAL A 136 -7.75 21.18 -0.49
C VAL A 136 -6.60 20.19 -0.54
N LEU A 137 -5.81 20.08 0.53
CA LEU A 137 -4.67 19.19 0.57
C LEU A 137 -5.07 17.73 0.76
N LEU A 138 -6.11 17.46 1.57
CA LEU A 138 -6.77 16.15 1.63
C LEU A 138 -7.37 15.78 0.27
N ALA A 139 -8.02 16.73 -0.41
CA ALA A 139 -8.58 16.54 -1.75
C ALA A 139 -7.50 16.24 -2.76
N LEU A 140 -6.40 16.99 -2.78
CA LEU A 140 -5.24 16.73 -3.64
C LEU A 140 -4.64 15.35 -3.35
N THR A 141 -4.47 14.99 -2.08
CA THR A 141 -3.91 13.68 -1.70
C THR A 141 -4.81 12.54 -2.19
N LEU A 142 -6.12 12.67 -2.03
CA LEU A 142 -7.10 11.67 -2.46
C LEU A 142 -7.30 11.66 -3.98
N LEU A 143 -7.20 12.80 -4.65
CA LEU A 143 -7.23 12.92 -6.11
C LEU A 143 -5.99 12.30 -6.73
N VAL A 144 -4.79 12.56 -6.20
CA VAL A 144 -3.55 11.93 -6.63
C VAL A 144 -3.59 10.43 -6.37
N SER A 145 -4.10 10.00 -5.21
CA SER A 145 -4.30 8.58 -4.89
C SER A 145 -5.31 7.90 -5.82
N GLY A 146 -6.44 8.55 -6.09
CA GLY A 146 -7.50 8.07 -6.98
C GLY A 146 -7.07 8.02 -8.44
N TRP A 147 -6.37 9.05 -8.91
CA TRP A 147 -5.74 9.10 -10.24
C TRP A 147 -4.73 7.97 -10.41
N PHE A 148 -3.88 7.77 -9.41
CA PHE A 148 -2.89 6.70 -9.41
C PHE A 148 -3.55 5.30 -9.46
N LEU A 149 -4.61 5.09 -8.68
CA LEU A 149 -5.42 3.88 -8.70
C LEU A 149 -6.12 3.65 -10.05
N TYR A 150 -6.66 4.71 -10.65
CA TYR A 150 -7.30 4.68 -11.96
C TYR A 150 -6.30 4.25 -13.06
N LEU A 151 -5.09 4.83 -13.05
CA LEU A 151 -4.02 4.44 -13.97
C LEU A 151 -3.62 2.96 -13.81
N LYS A 152 -3.61 2.44 -12.57
CA LYS A 152 -3.29 1.04 -12.26
C LYS A 152 -4.35 0.05 -12.75
N ALA A 153 -5.61 0.43 -12.72
CA ALA A 153 -6.73 -0.43 -13.12
C ALA A 153 -6.93 -0.54 -14.63
N GLY A 154 -6.42 0.39 -15.42
CA GLY A 154 -6.49 0.32 -16.89
C GLY A 154 -5.64 -0.80 -17.52
N VAL A 155 -4.97 -1.64 -16.71
CA VAL A 155 -3.80 -2.43 -17.09
C VAL A 155 -3.99 -3.93 -16.91
N HIS A 156 -4.74 -4.33 -15.89
CA HIS A 156 -5.12 -5.73 -15.68
C HIS A 156 -6.50 -5.94 -16.27
N ASP A 157 -6.49 -6.09 -17.59
CA ASP A 157 -7.61 -6.49 -18.44
C ASP A 157 -8.79 -5.50 -18.48
N GLN A 158 -9.35 -5.24 -19.67
CA GLN A 158 -10.54 -4.41 -19.85
C GLN A 158 -11.82 -5.09 -19.31
N THR A 159 -11.69 -5.97 -18.34
CA THR A 159 -12.84 -6.64 -17.74
C THR A 159 -13.62 -5.63 -16.91
N ALA A 160 -14.94 -5.73 -16.98
CA ALA A 160 -15.86 -4.89 -16.20
C ALA A 160 -15.52 -4.86 -14.69
N THR A 161 -14.85 -5.89 -14.20
CA THR A 161 -14.30 -6.04 -12.84
C THR A 161 -13.31 -4.95 -12.42
N THR A 162 -12.47 -4.42 -13.32
CA THR A 162 -11.48 -3.39 -12.94
C THR A 162 -12.14 -2.00 -12.86
N ARG A 163 -13.11 -1.73 -13.74
CA ARG A 163 -14.01 -0.56 -13.63
C ARG A 163 -14.90 -0.65 -12.38
N ALA A 164 -15.33 -1.86 -12.03
CA ALA A 164 -16.10 -2.18 -10.84
C ALA A 164 -15.36 -1.95 -9.52
N VAL A 165 -14.02 -1.94 -9.52
CA VAL A 165 -13.20 -1.70 -8.30
C VAL A 165 -12.72 -0.26 -8.22
N VAL A 166 -12.38 0.37 -9.35
CA VAL A 166 -11.94 1.78 -9.32
C VAL A 166 -13.07 2.73 -9.04
N LEU A 167 -14.25 2.50 -9.63
CA LEU A 167 -15.40 3.41 -9.44
C LEU A 167 -15.82 3.51 -7.96
N PRO A 168 -15.93 2.42 -7.17
CA PRO A 168 -16.23 2.52 -5.75
C PRO A 168 -15.10 3.12 -4.91
N VAL A 169 -13.84 2.97 -5.31
CA VAL A 169 -12.70 3.57 -4.57
C VAL A 169 -12.61 5.07 -4.84
N THR A 170 -12.81 5.52 -6.09
CA THR A 170 -12.87 6.95 -6.41
C THR A 170 -14.11 7.61 -5.81
N LEU A 171 -15.28 6.97 -5.88
CA LEU A 171 -16.51 7.45 -5.24
C LEU A 171 -16.41 7.39 -3.70
N GLY A 172 -15.76 6.37 -3.14
CA GLY A 172 -15.51 6.25 -1.70
C GLY A 172 -14.59 7.34 -1.18
N ASN A 173 -13.53 7.66 -1.91
CA ASN A 173 -12.65 8.79 -1.60
C ASN A 173 -13.37 10.14 -1.74
N ALA A 174 -14.23 10.30 -2.75
CA ALA A 174 -15.07 11.49 -2.90
C ALA A 174 -16.11 11.63 -1.76
N ALA A 175 -16.69 10.52 -1.30
CA ALA A 175 -17.59 10.49 -0.16
C ALA A 175 -16.86 10.77 1.17
N LEU A 176 -15.65 10.24 1.36
CA LEU A 176 -14.78 10.56 2.50
C LEU A 176 -14.40 12.04 2.52
N LEU A 177 -14.11 12.62 1.35
CA LEU A 177 -13.91 14.06 1.19
C LEU A 177 -15.15 14.86 1.56
N ALA A 178 -16.32 14.44 1.08
CA ALA A 178 -17.59 15.09 1.40
C ALA A 178 -17.88 15.01 2.91
N CYS A 179 -17.67 13.85 3.55
CA CYS A 179 -17.84 13.68 5.00
C CYS A 179 -16.83 14.50 5.81
N ALA A 180 -15.56 14.52 5.40
CA ALA A 180 -14.56 15.38 6.02
C ALA A 180 -14.91 16.87 5.85
N PHE A 181 -15.45 17.26 4.69
CA PHE A 181 -15.93 18.62 4.44
C PHE A 181 -17.12 18.98 5.33
N VAL A 182 -18.07 18.07 5.54
CA VAL A 182 -19.23 18.25 6.43
C VAL A 182 -18.82 18.33 7.90
N ALA A 183 -17.91 17.46 8.35
CA ALA A 183 -17.45 17.39 9.73
C ALA A 183 -16.74 18.67 10.20
N VAL A 184 -16.20 19.45 9.27
CA VAL A 184 -15.54 20.72 9.56
C VAL A 184 -16.55 21.89 9.69
N ASN A 185 -17.85 21.62 9.53
CA ASN A 185 -18.96 22.56 9.70
C ASN A 185 -18.85 23.82 8.81
N PRO A 186 -18.94 23.64 7.48
CA PRO A 186 -18.76 24.71 6.49
C PRO A 186 -19.90 25.73 6.50
N MET A 187 -20.95 25.52 7.32
CA MET A 187 -22.03 26.49 7.57
C MET A 187 -21.51 27.82 8.10
N THR A 188 -20.30 27.84 8.67
CA THR A 188 -19.61 29.07 9.08
C THR A 188 -18.92 29.81 7.94
N TRP A 189 -18.70 29.17 6.78
CA TRP A 189 -17.97 29.75 5.64
C TRP A 189 -18.87 30.12 4.46
N PHE A 190 -19.99 29.42 4.29
CA PHE A 190 -20.99 29.70 3.25
C PHE A 190 -22.38 29.68 3.88
N PRO A 191 -22.81 30.76 4.54
CA PRO A 191 -24.11 30.80 5.23
C PRO A 191 -25.30 30.59 4.27
N GLU A 192 -25.09 30.78 2.96
CA GLU A 192 -26.10 30.58 1.91
C GLU A 192 -26.20 29.13 1.41
N VAL A 193 -25.19 28.29 1.63
CA VAL A 193 -25.23 26.87 1.25
C VAL A 193 -25.89 26.11 2.40
N GLY A 194 -27.22 26.08 2.38
CA GLY A 194 -28.02 25.46 3.44
C GLY A 194 -27.61 24.01 3.72
N ALA A 195 -27.74 23.57 4.97
CA ALA A 195 -27.45 22.20 5.42
C ALA A 195 -28.08 21.12 4.51
N ALA A 196 -29.20 21.44 3.86
CA ALA A 196 -29.85 20.59 2.87
C ALA A 196 -28.95 20.27 1.65
N THR A 197 -28.18 21.23 1.14
CA THR A 197 -27.31 21.06 -0.05
C THR A 197 -26.11 20.17 0.27
N LEU A 198 -25.55 20.31 1.48
CA LEU A 198 -24.48 19.45 1.99
C LEU A 198 -24.96 18.02 2.26
N THR A 199 -26.14 17.89 2.87
CA THR A 199 -26.78 16.59 3.07
C THR A 199 -27.09 15.93 1.72
N ALA A 200 -27.54 16.72 0.73
CA ALA A 200 -27.76 16.24 -0.63
C ALA A 200 -26.47 15.75 -1.29
N LEU A 201 -25.34 16.45 -1.14
CA LEU A 201 -24.04 16.00 -1.68
C LEU A 201 -23.55 14.69 -1.03
N VAL A 202 -23.71 14.53 0.28
CA VAL A 202 -23.39 13.28 0.98
C VAL A 202 -24.31 12.14 0.52
N LEU A 203 -25.61 12.42 0.39
CA LEU A 203 -26.59 11.46 -0.12
C LEU A 203 -26.30 11.09 -1.58
N VAL A 204 -25.89 12.03 -2.43
CA VAL A 204 -25.47 11.77 -3.82
C VAL A 204 -24.20 10.94 -3.87
N GLY A 205 -23.22 11.18 -2.97
CA GLY A 205 -22.02 10.35 -2.84
C GLY A 205 -22.34 8.91 -2.42
N LEU A 206 -23.18 8.73 -1.39
CA LEU A 206 -23.66 7.42 -0.93
C LEU A 206 -24.50 6.71 -2.00
N ALA A 207 -25.40 7.45 -2.67
CA ALA A 207 -26.22 6.93 -3.76
C ALA A 207 -25.36 6.53 -4.96
N GLY A 208 -24.31 7.29 -5.28
CA GLY A 208 -23.32 6.94 -6.30
C GLY A 208 -22.59 5.64 -5.95
N TRP A 209 -22.24 5.44 -4.68
CA TRP A 209 -21.60 4.21 -4.20
C TRP A 209 -22.54 3.00 -4.29
N LEU A 210 -23.80 3.16 -3.88
CA LEU A 210 -24.84 2.13 -4.03
C LEU A 210 -25.14 1.83 -5.50
N LEU A 211 -25.24 2.85 -6.35
CA LEU A 211 -25.47 2.70 -7.79
C LEU A 211 -24.29 1.97 -8.45
N ALA A 212 -23.05 2.29 -8.07
CA ALA A 212 -21.87 1.56 -8.52
C ALA A 212 -21.96 0.08 -8.13
N ALA A 213 -22.29 -0.25 -6.88
CA ALA A 213 -22.48 -1.63 -6.45
C ALA A 213 -23.58 -2.36 -7.25
N VAL A 214 -24.69 -1.68 -7.57
CA VAL A 214 -25.77 -2.20 -8.40
C VAL A 214 -25.32 -2.43 -9.85
N VAL A 215 -24.58 -1.48 -10.45
CA VAL A 215 -24.04 -1.63 -11.82
C VAL A 215 -23.07 -2.82 -11.89
N VAL A 216 -22.23 -3.02 -10.87
CA VAL A 216 -21.34 -4.19 -10.78
C VAL A 216 -22.14 -5.50 -10.74
N LEU A 217 -23.23 -5.53 -9.97
CA LEU A 217 -24.16 -6.67 -9.93
C LEU A 217 -24.83 -6.92 -11.29
N ILE A 218 -25.30 -5.89 -11.98
CA ILE A 218 -25.97 -5.99 -13.28
C ILE A 218 -25.00 -6.45 -14.36
N VAL A 219 -23.79 -5.89 -14.43
CA VAL A 219 -22.79 -6.30 -15.43
C VAL A 219 -22.35 -7.74 -15.19
N GLY A 220 -22.14 -8.14 -13.92
CA GLY A 220 -21.88 -9.54 -13.57
C GLY A 220 -23.03 -10.50 -13.93
N PHE A 221 -24.27 -10.00 -13.96
CA PHE A 221 -25.45 -10.75 -14.37
C PHE A 221 -25.59 -10.87 -15.90
N VAL A 222 -25.32 -9.79 -16.65
CA VAL A 222 -25.44 -9.73 -18.12
C VAL A 222 -24.35 -10.57 -18.80
N ASP A 223 -23.09 -10.47 -18.36
CA ASP A 223 -22.01 -11.34 -18.83
C ASP A 223 -22.23 -12.81 -18.43
N GLY A 224 -23.18 -13.05 -17.51
CA GLY A 224 -23.50 -14.35 -17.00
C GLY A 224 -24.38 -15.22 -17.91
N PHE A 225 -25.02 -14.63 -18.92
CA PHE A 225 -25.97 -15.32 -19.80
C PHE A 225 -25.26 -16.28 -20.78
N PRO A 226 -25.54 -17.59 -20.72
CA PRO A 226 -24.98 -18.54 -21.68
C PRO A 226 -25.59 -18.31 -23.07
N THR A 227 -24.78 -17.83 -24.03
CA THR A 227 -25.19 -17.51 -25.41
C THR A 227 -25.31 -18.72 -26.35
N SER A 228 -25.23 -19.96 -25.86
CA SER A 228 -25.33 -21.15 -26.71
C SER A 228 -26.29 -22.21 -26.15
N VAL A 229 -27.56 -22.12 -26.56
CA VAL A 229 -28.48 -23.26 -26.49
C VAL A 229 -28.31 -24.05 -27.79
N ARG A 230 -27.60 -25.19 -27.73
CA ARG A 230 -27.59 -26.13 -28.86
C ARG A 230 -29.01 -26.69 -29.04
N PRO A 231 -29.57 -26.69 -30.26
CA PRO A 231 -30.87 -27.29 -30.53
C PRO A 231 -30.79 -28.79 -30.25
N VAL A 232 -31.74 -29.29 -29.45
CA VAL A 232 -31.91 -30.72 -29.19
C VAL A 232 -32.64 -31.31 -30.39
N GLU A 233 -31.98 -32.22 -31.11
CA GLU A 233 -32.60 -32.95 -32.22
C GLU A 233 -33.80 -33.77 -31.72
N PRO A 234 -34.97 -33.68 -32.36
CA PRO A 234 -36.12 -34.50 -32.00
C PRO A 234 -35.84 -35.96 -32.40
N LEU A 235 -35.81 -36.84 -31.40
CA LEU A 235 -35.82 -38.29 -31.59
C LEU A 235 -37.18 -38.75 -32.17
N LEU A 236 -37.37 -38.59 -33.47
CA LEU A 236 -38.50 -39.12 -34.22
C LEU A 236 -38.35 -40.65 -34.36
N ASN A 237 -38.92 -41.36 -33.38
CA ASN A 237 -38.99 -42.80 -33.36
C ASN A 237 -40.05 -43.29 -34.38
N ARG A 238 -39.59 -43.66 -35.58
CA ARG A 238 -40.41 -44.06 -36.74
C ARG A 238 -41.00 -45.46 -36.54
N ARG A 239 -42.15 -45.59 -35.85
CA ARG A 239 -42.90 -46.86 -35.78
C ARG A 239 -43.53 -47.20 -37.13
N ARG A 240 -43.26 -48.41 -37.63
CA ARG A 240 -43.79 -48.97 -38.90
C ARG A 240 -45.30 -49.24 -38.80
N PRO A 241 -46.09 -49.03 -39.88
CA PRO A 241 -47.51 -49.35 -39.90
C PRO A 241 -47.76 -50.88 -39.95
N PRO A 242 -48.86 -51.38 -39.35
CA PRO A 242 -49.20 -52.80 -39.36
C PRO A 242 -49.70 -53.26 -40.75
N ARG A 243 -49.33 -54.50 -41.11
CA ARG A 243 -49.73 -55.20 -42.35
C ARG A 243 -51.24 -55.48 -42.38
N ARG A 244 -51.91 -55.04 -43.46
CA ARG A 244 -53.33 -55.34 -43.78
C ARG A 244 -53.58 -56.85 -43.88
N ARG A 245 -54.52 -57.37 -43.08
CA ARG A 245 -55.19 -58.66 -43.31
C ARG A 245 -56.46 -58.44 -44.15
N ARG A 246 -56.72 -59.36 -45.09
CA ARG A 246 -57.92 -59.39 -45.95
C ARG A 246 -59.18 -59.59 -45.09
N ALA A 247 -60.18 -58.72 -45.30
CA ALA A 247 -61.49 -58.82 -44.69
C ALA A 247 -62.47 -59.55 -45.62
N SER A 248 -63.25 -60.46 -45.05
CA SER A 248 -64.36 -61.18 -45.68
C SER A 248 -65.60 -60.28 -45.79
N SER A 249 -66.35 -60.48 -46.87
CA SER A 249 -67.51 -59.71 -47.32
C SER A 249 -68.76 -59.95 -46.49
N ASN A 250 -69.18 -58.97 -45.69
CA ASN A 250 -70.58 -58.71 -45.30
C ASN A 250 -70.72 -57.20 -45.02
N ILE A 251 -71.46 -56.50 -45.88
CA ILE A 251 -71.48 -55.02 -45.96
C ILE A 251 -72.05 -54.37 -44.69
N VAL A 252 -72.99 -55.03 -44.00
CA VAL A 252 -73.62 -54.48 -42.78
C VAL A 252 -72.71 -54.63 -41.56
N ASP A 253 -72.02 -55.77 -41.41
CA ASP A 253 -70.98 -55.98 -40.37
C ASP A 253 -69.75 -55.10 -40.61
N GLN A 254 -69.46 -54.79 -41.87
CA GLN A 254 -68.38 -53.89 -42.25
C GLN A 254 -68.67 -52.44 -41.85
N ILE A 255 -69.93 -51.98 -41.92
CA ILE A 255 -70.32 -50.62 -41.51
C ILE A 255 -70.31 -50.50 -39.98
N SER A 256 -70.86 -51.47 -39.24
CA SER A 256 -70.86 -51.42 -37.76
C SER A 256 -69.45 -51.56 -37.18
N SER A 257 -68.63 -52.46 -37.72
CA SER A 257 -67.23 -52.62 -37.30
C SER A 257 -66.35 -51.43 -37.67
N THR A 258 -66.58 -50.76 -38.81
CA THR A 258 -65.83 -49.55 -39.17
C THR A 258 -66.20 -48.35 -38.30
N LEU A 259 -67.46 -48.23 -37.88
CA LEU A 259 -67.92 -47.16 -36.98
C LEU A 259 -67.40 -47.37 -35.56
N ASP A 260 -67.41 -48.61 -35.06
CA ASP A 260 -66.81 -48.97 -33.76
C ASP A 260 -65.28 -48.81 -33.79
N LEU A 261 -64.61 -49.20 -34.88
CA LEU A 261 -63.17 -48.93 -35.05
C LEU A 261 -62.88 -47.44 -35.11
N ALA A 262 -63.70 -46.66 -35.81
CA ALA A 262 -63.53 -45.21 -35.92
C ALA A 262 -63.70 -44.53 -34.56
N LEU A 263 -64.72 -44.90 -33.78
CA LEU A 263 -64.92 -44.37 -32.42
C LEU A 263 -63.78 -44.78 -31.47
N LYS A 264 -63.34 -46.04 -31.51
CA LYS A 264 -62.17 -46.51 -30.73
C LYS A 264 -60.89 -45.80 -31.16
N PHE A 265 -60.71 -45.55 -32.46
CA PHE A 265 -59.55 -44.83 -32.98
C PHE A 265 -59.58 -43.35 -32.57
N VAL A 266 -60.72 -42.67 -32.64
CA VAL A 266 -60.88 -41.29 -32.17
C VAL A 266 -60.64 -41.20 -30.66
N GLY A 267 -61.20 -42.12 -29.87
CA GLY A 267 -60.94 -42.20 -28.44
C GLY A 267 -59.47 -42.46 -28.10
N TYR A 268 -58.81 -43.33 -28.86
CA TYR A 268 -57.38 -43.60 -28.73
C TYR A 268 -56.52 -42.38 -29.12
N VAL A 269 -56.83 -41.71 -30.22
CA VAL A 269 -56.11 -40.50 -30.67
C VAL A 269 -56.31 -39.36 -29.67
N LEU A 270 -57.53 -39.15 -29.17
CA LEU A 270 -57.80 -38.15 -28.13
C LEU A 270 -57.07 -38.47 -26.83
N GLY A 271 -57.12 -39.72 -26.36
CA GLY A 271 -56.40 -40.16 -25.17
C GLY A 271 -54.88 -40.02 -25.31
N MET A 272 -54.32 -40.44 -26.45
CA MET A 272 -52.90 -40.31 -26.74
C MET A 272 -52.48 -38.84 -26.86
N SER A 273 -53.29 -38.00 -27.49
CA SER A 273 -53.03 -36.56 -27.63
C SER A 273 -53.08 -35.85 -26.26
N GLY A 274 -54.01 -36.23 -25.38
CA GLY A 274 -54.10 -35.74 -24.00
C GLY A 274 -52.87 -36.14 -23.17
N ILE A 275 -52.45 -37.41 -23.24
CA ILE A 275 -51.24 -37.90 -22.54
C ILE A 275 -49.99 -37.18 -23.06
N LEU A 276 -49.88 -36.98 -24.39
CA LEU A 276 -48.76 -36.25 -24.99
C LEU A 276 -48.76 -34.76 -24.63
N ALA A 277 -49.93 -34.12 -24.54
CA ALA A 277 -50.05 -32.73 -24.12
C ALA A 277 -49.65 -32.56 -22.65
N VAL A 278 -50.13 -33.42 -21.75
CA VAL A 278 -49.76 -33.41 -20.33
C VAL A 278 -48.27 -33.69 -20.15
N ASN A 279 -47.73 -34.70 -20.84
CA ASN A 279 -46.30 -35.00 -20.80
C ASN A 279 -45.45 -33.88 -21.41
N GLY A 280 -45.94 -33.21 -22.45
CA GLY A 280 -45.29 -32.05 -23.07
C GLY A 280 -45.21 -30.87 -22.11
N VAL A 281 -46.33 -30.51 -21.47
CA VAL A 281 -46.37 -29.45 -20.45
C VAL A 281 -45.48 -29.78 -19.27
N TRP A 282 -45.53 -31.02 -18.76
CA TRP A 282 -44.68 -31.48 -17.68
C TRP A 282 -43.19 -31.41 -18.05
N PHE A 283 -42.83 -31.86 -19.27
CA PHE A 283 -41.47 -31.79 -19.77
C PHE A 283 -40.97 -30.34 -19.87
N VAL A 284 -41.77 -29.43 -20.44
CA VAL A 284 -41.42 -28.00 -20.52
C VAL A 284 -41.22 -27.41 -19.12
N LEU A 285 -42.11 -27.73 -18.17
CA LEU A 285 -42.03 -27.23 -16.80
C LEU A 285 -40.77 -27.73 -16.09
N VAL A 286 -40.46 -29.02 -16.19
CA VAL A 286 -39.24 -29.62 -15.61
C VAL A 286 -37.97 -29.04 -16.26
N VAL A 287 -37.94 -28.88 -17.58
CA VAL A 287 -36.79 -28.30 -18.29
C VAL A 287 -36.59 -26.83 -17.89
N THR A 288 -37.67 -26.07 -17.78
CA THR A 288 -37.63 -24.65 -17.39
C THR A 288 -37.16 -24.51 -15.93
N ALA A 289 -37.71 -25.32 -15.02
CA ALA A 289 -37.27 -25.35 -13.63
C ALA A 289 -35.78 -25.75 -13.50
N ARG A 290 -35.32 -26.73 -14.29
CA ARG A 290 -33.91 -27.14 -14.31
C ARG A 290 -33.00 -26.03 -14.84
N ARG A 291 -33.43 -25.28 -15.87
CA ARG A 291 -32.70 -24.11 -16.39
C ARG A 291 -32.61 -23.01 -15.35
N ILE A 292 -33.72 -22.66 -14.69
CA ILE A 292 -33.76 -21.66 -13.60
C ILE A 292 -32.81 -22.08 -12.47
N ARG A 293 -32.83 -23.36 -12.06
CA ARG A 293 -31.92 -23.85 -11.03
C ARG A 293 -30.45 -23.71 -11.43
N ILE A 294 -30.10 -24.09 -12.66
CA ILE A 294 -28.71 -23.99 -13.16
C ILE A 294 -28.26 -22.53 -13.25
N THR A 295 -29.11 -21.62 -13.75
CA THR A 295 -28.77 -20.19 -13.84
C THR A 295 -28.59 -19.56 -12.46
N VAL A 296 -29.48 -19.88 -11.49
CA VAL A 296 -29.35 -19.42 -10.11
C VAL A 296 -28.05 -19.93 -9.47
N ILE A 297 -27.69 -21.20 -9.67
CA ILE A 297 -26.44 -21.77 -9.14
C ILE A 297 -25.22 -21.08 -9.76
N HIS A 298 -25.20 -20.85 -11.08
CA HIS A 298 -24.08 -20.17 -11.74
C HIS A 298 -23.96 -18.71 -11.33
N ALA A 299 -25.09 -18.00 -11.19
CA ALA A 299 -25.12 -16.63 -10.69
C ALA A 299 -24.59 -16.56 -9.25
N ALA A 300 -25.01 -17.49 -8.37
CA ALA A 300 -24.53 -17.57 -6.99
C ALA A 300 -23.02 -17.86 -6.91
N LEU A 301 -22.52 -18.83 -7.69
CA LEU A 301 -21.09 -19.16 -7.73
C LEU A 301 -20.25 -18.01 -8.27
N ARG A 302 -20.72 -17.29 -9.30
CA ARG A 302 -20.03 -16.09 -9.81
C ARG A 302 -20.06 -14.94 -8.82
N ALA A 303 -21.20 -14.71 -8.14
CA ALA A 303 -21.29 -13.70 -7.09
C ALA A 303 -20.31 -14.00 -5.94
N LEU A 304 -20.18 -15.27 -5.55
CA LEU A 304 -19.22 -15.70 -4.53
C LEU A 304 -17.77 -15.54 -5.01
N ALA A 305 -17.46 -15.91 -6.25
CA ALA A 305 -16.15 -15.69 -6.85
C ALA A 305 -15.80 -14.19 -6.94
N ALA A 306 -16.77 -13.35 -7.33
CA ALA A 306 -16.61 -11.90 -7.38
C ALA A 306 -16.42 -11.30 -5.97
N ALA A 307 -17.15 -11.78 -4.97
CA ALA A 307 -16.96 -11.38 -3.57
C ALA A 307 -15.56 -11.75 -3.06
N PHE A 308 -15.07 -12.96 -3.39
CA PHE A 308 -13.71 -13.38 -3.03
C PHE A 308 -12.64 -12.56 -3.76
N ALA A 309 -12.84 -12.27 -5.05
CA ALA A 309 -11.97 -11.38 -5.83
C ALA A 309 -11.96 -9.95 -5.25
N ALA A 310 -13.12 -9.44 -4.83
CA ALA A 310 -13.22 -8.14 -4.17
C ALA A 310 -12.53 -8.13 -2.80
N ALA A 311 -12.69 -9.18 -1.99
CA ALA A 311 -12.05 -9.28 -0.69
C ALA A 311 -10.52 -9.37 -0.81
N THR A 312 -10.02 -10.14 -1.78
CA THR A 312 -8.58 -10.23 -2.07
C THR A 312 -8.03 -8.92 -2.63
N ALA A 313 -8.75 -8.28 -3.57
CA ALA A 313 -8.38 -6.96 -4.08
C ALA A 313 -8.37 -5.89 -2.98
N LEU A 314 -9.33 -5.92 -2.05
CA LEU A 314 -9.36 -5.04 -0.89
C LEU A 314 -8.16 -5.29 0.03
N GLY A 315 -7.84 -6.55 0.32
CA GLY A 315 -6.66 -6.90 1.10
C GLY A 315 -5.36 -6.41 0.46
N VAL A 316 -5.23 -6.56 -0.87
CA VAL A 316 -4.09 -6.03 -1.63
C VAL A 316 -4.07 -4.50 -1.60
N THR A 317 -5.21 -3.84 -1.75
CA THR A 317 -5.32 -2.37 -1.72
C THR A 317 -4.95 -1.81 -0.35
N ILE A 318 -5.44 -2.43 0.72
CA ILE A 318 -5.09 -2.08 2.10
C ILE A 318 -3.58 -2.23 2.29
N ARG A 319 -3.02 -3.36 1.90
CA ARG A 319 -1.59 -3.67 2.12
C ARG A 319 -0.66 -2.81 1.26
N ALA A 320 -0.98 -2.61 -0.01
CA ALA A 320 -0.09 -1.97 -0.98
C ALA A 320 -0.20 -0.44 -1.00
N ILE A 321 -1.34 0.11 -0.54
CA ILE A 321 -1.63 1.54 -0.69
C ILE A 321 -2.02 2.14 0.65
N ILE A 322 -3.12 1.69 1.26
CA ILE A 322 -3.66 2.37 2.46
C ILE A 322 -2.64 2.31 3.61
N ALA A 323 -2.13 1.12 3.93
CA ALA A 323 -1.19 0.95 5.04
C ALA A 323 0.12 1.74 4.84
N PRO A 324 0.83 1.65 3.69
CA PRO A 324 2.00 2.49 3.45
C PRO A 324 1.69 3.98 3.53
N VAL A 325 0.60 4.46 2.92
CA VAL A 325 0.24 5.89 2.96
C VAL A 325 -0.07 6.35 4.38
N SER A 326 -0.83 5.57 5.15
CA SER A 326 -1.12 5.86 6.56
C SER A 326 0.14 5.90 7.41
N LEU A 327 1.07 4.95 7.20
CA LEU A 327 2.36 4.94 7.90
C LEU A 327 3.22 6.13 7.50
N LEU A 328 3.35 6.46 6.21
CA LEU A 328 4.11 7.64 5.78
C LEU A 328 3.53 8.94 6.37
N THR A 329 2.21 9.04 6.41
CA THR A 329 1.50 10.18 7.01
C THR A 329 1.75 10.27 8.51
N LEU A 330 1.67 9.13 9.23
CA LEU A 330 1.99 9.03 10.65
C LEU A 330 3.46 9.37 10.91
N GLY A 331 4.38 8.91 10.07
CA GLY A 331 5.80 9.24 10.15
C GLY A 331 6.05 10.74 9.96
N GLY A 332 5.33 11.38 9.04
CA GLY A 332 5.41 12.83 8.86
C GLY A 332 4.87 13.61 10.05
N TRP A 333 3.79 13.14 10.67
CA TRP A 333 3.28 13.71 11.91
C TRP A 333 4.27 13.53 13.07
N LEU A 334 4.86 12.34 13.23
CA LEU A 334 5.88 12.10 14.25
C LEU A 334 7.15 12.94 14.03
N ALA A 335 7.55 13.18 12.77
CA ALA A 335 8.66 14.09 12.45
C ALA A 335 8.38 15.54 12.88
N LEU A 336 7.12 15.99 12.78
CA LEU A 336 6.69 17.29 13.29
C LEU A 336 6.72 17.35 14.82
N VAL A 337 6.18 16.33 15.49
CA VAL A 337 6.22 16.26 16.96
C VAL A 337 7.67 16.21 17.45
N PHE A 338 8.52 15.41 16.81
CA PHE A 338 9.96 15.37 17.05
C PHE A 338 10.57 16.78 16.95
N ALA A 339 10.33 17.50 15.86
CA ALA A 339 10.88 18.84 15.66
C ALA A 339 10.46 19.83 16.75
N ARG A 340 9.20 19.77 17.20
CA ARG A 340 8.69 20.59 18.31
C ARG A 340 9.37 20.25 19.63
N GLN A 341 9.41 18.96 19.98
CA GLN A 341 10.02 18.50 21.24
C GLN A 341 11.53 18.75 21.27
N THR A 342 12.21 18.61 20.14
CA THR A 342 13.63 18.99 20.01
C THR A 342 13.82 20.48 20.22
N ARG A 343 12.99 21.34 19.59
CA ARG A 343 13.06 22.79 19.81
C ARG A 343 12.81 23.13 21.28
N ASP A 344 11.78 22.53 21.90
CA ASP A 344 11.48 22.75 23.32
C ASP A 344 12.64 22.31 24.21
N TYR A 345 13.28 21.18 23.91
CA TYR A 345 14.48 20.74 24.60
C TYR A 345 15.65 21.72 24.43
N LEU A 346 15.92 22.20 23.22
CA LEU A 346 17.01 23.15 22.97
C LEU A 346 16.82 24.48 23.71
N VAL A 347 15.58 24.92 23.90
CA VAL A 347 15.24 26.20 24.56
C VAL A 347 15.16 26.03 26.08
N THR A 348 14.53 24.96 26.57
CA THR A 348 14.20 24.79 28.00
C THR A 348 15.15 23.86 28.75
N ASP A 349 15.96 23.06 28.05
CA ASP A 349 16.75 21.94 28.59
C ASP A 349 15.93 20.95 29.43
N ALA A 350 14.61 20.87 29.18
CA ALA A 350 13.73 19.99 29.93
C ALA A 350 13.97 18.52 29.57
N PRO A 351 14.30 17.63 30.53
CA PRO A 351 14.57 16.22 30.25
C PRO A 351 13.33 15.48 29.72
N ALA A 352 12.13 15.94 30.07
CA ALA A 352 10.88 15.41 29.51
C ALA A 352 10.79 15.64 27.99
N ALA A 353 11.17 16.82 27.50
CA ALA A 353 11.18 17.15 26.07
C ALA A 353 12.21 16.30 25.32
N LEU A 354 13.38 16.05 25.93
CA LEU A 354 14.36 15.09 25.40
C LEU A 354 13.75 13.69 25.29
N GLY A 355 13.11 13.20 26.36
CA GLY A 355 12.45 11.89 26.37
C GLY A 355 11.40 11.74 25.27
N TRP A 356 10.54 12.76 25.09
CA TRP A 356 9.54 12.79 24.02
C TRP A 356 10.16 12.89 22.63
N SER A 357 11.21 13.68 22.45
CA SER A 357 11.93 13.77 21.18
C SER A 357 12.55 12.43 20.80
N LEU A 358 13.12 11.70 21.76
CA LEU A 358 13.69 10.37 21.52
C LEU A 358 12.58 9.36 21.17
N ALA A 359 11.49 9.35 21.93
CA ALA A 359 10.36 8.45 21.69
C ALA A 359 9.72 8.68 20.31
N THR A 360 9.55 9.94 19.90
CA THR A 360 8.98 10.30 18.59
C THR A 360 9.95 10.03 17.45
N ALA A 361 11.25 10.24 17.64
CA ALA A 361 12.27 9.84 16.66
C ALA A 361 12.29 8.32 16.46
N VAL A 362 12.27 7.53 17.53
CA VAL A 362 12.20 6.07 17.46
C VAL A 362 10.90 5.63 16.77
N GLY A 363 9.77 6.22 17.16
CA GLY A 363 8.47 5.96 16.53
C GLY A 363 8.46 6.29 15.03
N ALA A 364 8.99 7.44 14.63
CA ALA A 364 9.06 7.85 13.23
C ALA A 364 9.91 6.85 12.41
N ASN A 365 11.07 6.45 12.94
CA ASN A 365 11.93 5.45 12.29
C ASN A 365 11.25 4.08 12.19
N ALA A 366 10.57 3.63 13.24
CA ALA A 366 9.83 2.36 13.23
C ALA A 366 8.69 2.37 12.20
N VAL A 367 7.96 3.48 12.10
CA VAL A 367 6.88 3.67 11.13
C VAL A 367 7.41 3.74 9.69
N LEU A 368 8.50 4.47 9.45
CA LEU A 368 9.17 4.52 8.15
C LEU A 368 9.70 3.14 7.74
N PHE A 369 10.31 2.42 8.68
CA PHE A 369 10.79 1.06 8.46
C PHE A 369 9.62 0.11 8.14
N ALA A 370 8.50 0.20 8.85
CA ALA A 370 7.30 -0.59 8.58
C ALA A 370 6.71 -0.27 7.20
N ALA A 371 6.66 1.01 6.81
CA ALA A 371 6.21 1.43 5.49
C ALA A 371 7.12 0.84 4.40
N TRP A 372 8.43 0.98 4.57
CA TRP A 372 9.42 0.40 3.67
C TRP A 372 9.30 -1.12 3.58
N ALA A 373 9.22 -1.82 4.72
CA ALA A 373 9.07 -3.27 4.76
C ALA A 373 7.78 -3.71 4.06
N LEU A 374 6.65 -3.01 4.24
CA LEU A 374 5.41 -3.32 3.53
C LEU A 374 5.51 -3.14 2.02
N LEU A 375 6.18 -2.06 1.57
CA LEU A 375 6.40 -1.75 0.17
C LEU A 375 7.34 -2.76 -0.51
N VAL A 376 8.35 -3.24 0.21
CA VAL A 376 9.36 -4.18 -0.29
C VAL A 376 8.90 -5.63 -0.22
N THR A 377 8.23 -6.05 0.86
CA THR A 377 7.79 -7.45 1.09
C THR A 377 6.53 -7.85 0.32
N GLY A 378 6.07 -7.02 -0.63
CA GLY A 378 4.82 -7.21 -1.37
C GLY A 378 4.68 -8.57 -2.08
N GLY A 379 5.79 -9.27 -2.38
CA GLY A 379 5.78 -10.57 -3.06
C GLY A 379 6.60 -11.70 -2.41
N ASP A 380 7.64 -11.38 -1.62
CA ASP A 380 8.58 -12.39 -1.12
C ASP A 380 8.36 -12.84 0.33
N ARG A 381 8.66 -14.12 0.59
CA ARG A 381 8.35 -14.81 1.87
C ARG A 381 9.30 -14.46 3.02
N ASP A 382 10.47 -13.90 2.77
CA ASP A 382 11.49 -13.71 3.81
C ASP A 382 11.46 -12.33 4.46
N ARG A 383 10.50 -12.14 5.38
CA ARG A 383 10.36 -10.92 6.21
C ARG A 383 11.49 -10.70 7.21
N ALA A 384 12.32 -11.71 7.47
CA ALA A 384 13.41 -11.64 8.46
C ALA A 384 14.64 -10.88 7.95
N GLU A 385 14.84 -10.84 6.64
CA GLU A 385 16.05 -10.30 6.02
C GLU A 385 16.17 -8.77 6.11
N PRO A 386 15.09 -8.01 5.85
CA PRO A 386 15.10 -6.55 6.03
C PRO A 386 15.45 -6.14 7.47
N LEU A 387 14.97 -6.92 8.45
CA LEU A 387 15.27 -6.70 9.87
C LEU A 387 16.74 -6.98 10.19
N ARG A 388 17.31 -8.05 9.63
CA ARG A 388 18.72 -8.38 9.83
C ARG A 388 19.63 -7.31 9.22
N SER A 389 19.34 -6.85 8.00
CA SER A 389 20.11 -5.77 7.37
C SER A 389 20.02 -4.46 8.15
N ALA A 390 18.84 -4.12 8.68
CA ALA A 390 18.66 -2.94 9.51
C ALA A 390 19.42 -3.03 10.84
N ALA A 391 19.39 -4.21 11.48
CA ALA A 391 20.11 -4.44 12.73
C ALA A 391 21.64 -4.29 12.55
N GLU A 392 22.21 -4.84 11.48
CA GLU A 392 23.65 -4.67 11.18
C GLU A 392 23.99 -3.22 10.85
N SER A 393 23.15 -2.55 10.04
CA SER A 393 23.34 -1.13 9.72
C SER A 393 23.29 -0.25 10.98
N ALA A 394 22.41 -0.56 11.92
CA ALA A 394 22.29 0.17 13.17
C ALA A 394 23.56 0.08 14.02
N LYS A 395 24.21 -1.09 14.10
CA LYS A 395 25.47 -1.25 14.86
C LYS A 395 26.56 -0.28 14.39
N ILE A 396 26.66 -0.09 13.07
CA ILE A 396 27.67 0.78 12.46
C ILE A 396 27.29 2.25 12.66
N VAL A 397 26.04 2.59 12.36
CA VAL A 397 25.56 3.97 12.39
C VAL A 397 25.55 4.54 13.81
N VAL A 398 25.30 3.72 14.84
CA VAL A 398 25.28 4.17 16.24
C VAL A 398 26.58 4.86 16.64
N SER A 399 27.74 4.32 16.27
CA SER A 399 29.05 4.91 16.60
C SER A 399 29.25 6.29 15.96
N TYR A 400 28.91 6.42 14.68
CA TYR A 400 28.98 7.69 13.96
C TYR A 400 27.95 8.70 14.47
N TRP A 401 26.75 8.21 14.81
CA TRP A 401 25.69 9.04 15.38
C TRP A 401 26.10 9.58 16.75
N LEU A 402 26.66 8.77 17.64
CA LEU A 402 27.19 9.23 18.93
C LEU A 402 28.25 10.32 18.75
N LEU A 403 29.20 10.10 17.83
CA LEU A 403 30.22 11.11 17.52
C LEU A 403 29.59 12.41 17.00
N LEU A 404 28.64 12.31 16.07
CA LEU A 404 27.95 13.45 15.49
C LEU A 404 27.16 14.23 16.56
N GLN A 405 26.51 13.54 17.49
CA GLN A 405 25.78 14.18 18.59
C GLN A 405 26.71 14.90 19.56
N VAL A 406 27.87 14.32 19.87
CA VAL A 406 28.87 14.98 20.72
C VAL A 406 29.43 16.21 20.03
N VAL A 407 29.96 16.06 18.81
CA VAL A 407 30.55 17.19 18.06
C VAL A 407 29.51 18.28 17.82
N GLY A 408 28.31 17.90 17.38
CA GLY A 408 27.20 18.80 17.13
C GLY A 408 26.70 19.53 18.37
N GLY A 409 26.46 18.78 19.46
CA GLY A 409 25.98 19.33 20.72
C GLY A 409 26.96 20.32 21.32
N TRP A 410 28.27 20.04 21.25
CA TRP A 410 29.30 20.99 21.66
C TRP A 410 29.38 22.19 20.72
N LEU A 411 29.38 21.98 19.40
CA LEU A 411 29.48 23.07 18.42
C LEU A 411 28.31 24.05 18.50
N VAL A 412 27.09 23.55 18.71
CA VAL A 412 25.87 24.36 18.82
C VAL A 412 25.72 24.96 20.23
N GLY A 413 26.15 24.28 21.28
CA GLY A 413 25.99 24.73 22.68
C GLY A 413 27.14 25.60 23.23
N LEU A 414 28.34 25.55 22.63
CA LEU A 414 29.49 26.38 23.05
C LEU A 414 29.20 27.89 23.07
N PRO A 415 28.51 28.46 22.05
CA PRO A 415 28.15 29.87 22.08
C PRO A 415 27.38 30.28 23.33
N ALA A 416 26.42 29.46 23.80
CA ALA A 416 25.64 29.78 24.99
C ALA A 416 26.49 29.72 26.28
N LEU A 417 27.50 28.85 26.35
CA LEU A 417 28.47 28.84 27.46
C LEU A 417 29.28 30.15 27.52
N LEU A 418 29.48 30.79 26.38
CA LEU A 418 30.14 32.09 26.25
C LEU A 418 29.16 33.27 26.41
N GLY A 419 27.89 33.02 26.73
CA GLY A 419 26.84 34.04 26.88
C GLY A 419 26.14 34.45 25.57
N TYR A 420 26.42 33.76 24.46
CA TYR A 420 25.82 34.03 23.16
C TYR A 420 24.74 33.00 22.80
N GLY A 421 23.47 33.41 22.89
CA GLY A 421 22.32 32.61 22.43
C GLY A 421 21.69 31.73 23.52
N ASN A 422 20.55 31.13 23.17
CA ASN A 422 19.69 30.40 24.11
C ASN A 422 19.94 28.89 24.14
N VAL A 423 20.73 28.35 23.20
CA VAL A 423 20.89 26.90 23.02
C VAL A 423 21.99 26.36 23.94
N ARG A 424 21.61 25.64 24.99
CA ARG A 424 22.53 25.13 26.00
C ARG A 424 23.12 23.76 25.62
N VAL A 425 24.31 23.47 26.14
CA VAL A 425 24.83 22.09 26.16
C VAL A 425 24.01 21.29 27.16
N GLY A 426 23.09 20.46 26.66
CA GLY A 426 22.19 19.68 27.50
C GLY A 426 22.75 18.34 27.95
N TRP A 427 22.02 17.70 28.89
CA TRP A 427 22.36 16.39 29.46
C TRP A 427 22.70 15.30 28.44
N PHE A 428 22.03 15.32 27.28
CA PHE A 428 22.26 14.33 26.24
C PHE A 428 23.68 14.41 25.66
N THR A 429 24.19 15.62 25.42
CA THR A 429 25.54 15.85 24.91
C THR A 429 26.59 15.39 25.93
N TYR A 430 26.38 15.69 27.22
CA TYR A 430 27.25 15.20 28.29
C TYR A 430 27.24 13.68 28.39
N GLY A 431 26.06 13.06 28.33
CA GLY A 431 25.93 11.60 28.36
C GLY A 431 26.66 10.93 27.19
N CYS A 432 26.47 11.42 25.97
CA CYS A 432 27.18 10.89 24.80
C CYS A 432 28.70 11.11 24.90
N SER A 433 29.13 12.26 25.43
CA SER A 433 30.56 12.56 25.64
C SER A 433 31.18 11.59 26.64
N ALA A 434 30.49 11.32 27.76
CA ALA A 434 30.94 10.38 28.78
C ALA A 434 31.04 8.95 28.22
N VAL A 435 30.07 8.52 27.41
CA VAL A 435 30.11 7.20 26.74
C VAL A 435 31.30 7.10 25.79
N LEU A 436 31.56 8.12 24.95
CA LEU A 436 32.70 8.10 24.03
C LEU A 436 34.04 8.10 24.77
N VAL A 437 34.19 8.92 25.82
CA VAL A 437 35.41 8.95 26.64
C VAL A 437 35.63 7.61 27.34
N GLY A 438 34.56 7.01 27.90
CA GLY A 438 34.62 5.68 28.51
C GLY A 438 35.02 4.59 27.52
N ALA A 439 34.41 4.57 26.33
CA ALA A 439 34.75 3.64 25.27
C ALA A 439 36.21 3.79 24.80
N PHE A 440 36.69 5.03 24.66
CA PHE A 440 38.08 5.31 24.31
C PHE A 440 39.05 4.83 25.39
N ALA A 441 38.77 5.12 26.67
CA ALA A 441 39.59 4.67 27.79
C ALA A 441 39.67 3.13 27.86
N LEU A 442 38.54 2.45 27.68
CA LEU A 442 38.50 0.97 27.63
C LEU A 442 39.34 0.41 26.48
N ASN A 443 39.26 1.01 25.29
CA ASN A 443 40.05 0.59 24.13
C ASN A 443 41.56 0.79 24.38
N GLN A 444 41.96 1.91 25.00
CA GLN A 444 43.37 2.13 25.38
C GLN A 444 43.87 1.11 26.40
N ILE A 445 43.05 0.76 27.40
CA ILE A 445 43.39 -0.28 28.38
C ILE A 445 43.56 -1.65 27.70
N GLN A 446 42.67 -2.00 26.76
CA GLN A 446 42.77 -3.26 26.01
C GLN A 446 44.02 -3.32 25.15
N ARG A 447 44.37 -2.22 24.46
CA ARG A 447 45.62 -2.13 23.67
C ARG A 447 46.86 -2.24 24.55
N ALA A 448 46.87 -1.58 25.70
CA ALA A 448 47.98 -1.67 26.64
C ALA A 448 48.16 -3.09 27.20
N ARG A 449 47.06 -3.82 27.46
CA ARG A 449 47.10 -5.23 27.88
C ARG A 449 47.64 -6.13 26.78
N ALA A 450 47.16 -5.98 25.54
CA ALA A 450 47.64 -6.78 24.41
C ALA A 450 49.15 -6.57 24.17
N ALA A 451 49.64 -5.32 24.24
CA ALA A 451 51.06 -5.01 24.12
C ALA A 451 51.90 -5.61 25.28
N ALA A 452 51.37 -5.63 26.50
CA ALA A 452 52.04 -6.27 27.62
C ALA A 452 52.12 -7.81 27.46
N ASP A 453 51.07 -8.43 26.91
CA ASP A 453 51.03 -9.87 26.65
C ASP A 453 52.03 -10.26 25.54
N GLU A 454 52.18 -9.44 24.49
CA GLU A 454 53.19 -9.66 23.43
C GLU A 454 54.62 -9.64 23.98
N HIS A 455 54.94 -8.72 24.89
CA HIS A 455 56.26 -8.64 25.52
C HIS A 455 56.53 -9.78 26.53
N ALA A 456 55.49 -10.40 27.10
CA ALA A 456 55.65 -11.50 28.04
C ALA A 456 56.01 -12.84 27.37
N VAL A 457 55.80 -12.98 26.05
CA VAL A 457 55.99 -14.25 25.30
C VAL A 457 57.40 -14.39 24.69
N GLU A 458 58.24 -13.35 24.72
CA GLU A 458 59.61 -13.37 24.14
C GLU A 458 60.81 -13.75 25.07
N PRO A 459 60.72 -14.49 26.21
CA PRO A 459 61.91 -14.72 27.03
C PRO A 459 62.81 -15.92 26.64
N GLY A 460 62.81 -16.45 25.41
CA GLY A 460 63.61 -17.68 25.19
C GLY A 460 63.81 -18.30 23.81
N THR A 461 64.12 -17.53 22.76
CA THR A 461 64.69 -18.12 21.53
C THR A 461 65.85 -17.29 20.94
N SER A 462 66.87 -17.02 21.75
CA SER A 462 68.21 -16.72 21.24
C SER A 462 69.13 -17.90 21.58
N HIS A 463 69.26 -18.82 20.63
CA HIS A 463 70.33 -19.81 20.61
C HIS A 463 71.52 -19.28 19.82
#